data_AF-A0A535U9J1-F1
#
_entry.id   AF-A0A535U9J1-F1
#
_cell.length_a   1.000
_cell.length_b   1.000
_cell.length_c   1.000
_cell.angle_alpha   90.00
_cell.angle_beta   90.00
_cell.angle_gamma   90.00
#
_symmetry.space_group_name_H-M   'P 1'
#
loop_
_entity.id
_entity.type
_entity.pdbx_description
1 polymer ?
#
loop_
_entity_poly.entity_id
_entity_poly.type
_entity_poly.pdbx_seq_one_letter_code
_entity_poly.pdbx_strand_id
1 'polypeptide(L)' 'MAKTLRNSKLTLAAETVCADYRLAYSSRRASIIGRAEVLRGNATFGIFGDGKEVAQLAMAKAFRPGDWRAGYYRDQTFMW' A
#
# COMPACT_ATOMS: atom_id res chain seq x y z
N MET A 1 -29.73 -12.65 -2.11
CA MET A 1 -29.72 -11.84 -3.35
C MET A 1 -28.93 -10.56 -3.09
N ALA A 2 -27.66 -10.52 -3.50
CA ALA A 2 -26.87 -9.30 -3.43
C ALA A 2 -27.17 -8.45 -4.68
N LYS A 3 -27.65 -7.21 -4.47
CA LYS A 3 -27.91 -6.23 -5.54
C LYS A 3 -26.62 -5.99 -6.34
N THR A 4 -26.61 -6.37 -7.61
CA THR A 4 -25.56 -6.00 -8.55
C THR A 4 -25.59 -4.48 -8.73
N LEU A 5 -24.56 -3.80 -8.24
CA LEU A 5 -24.34 -2.37 -8.52
C LEU A 5 -24.03 -2.21 -10.01
N ARG A 6 -25.07 -1.95 -10.80
CA ARG A 6 -24.97 -1.57 -12.20
C ARG A 6 -24.37 -0.16 -12.27
N ASN A 7 -23.30 0.01 -13.06
CA ASN A 7 -22.61 1.26 -13.40
C ASN A 7 -21.49 1.77 -12.48
N SER A 8 -20.50 0.94 -12.14
CA SER A 8 -19.15 1.50 -11.92
C SER A 8 -18.34 1.42 -13.21
N LYS A 9 -17.96 2.56 -13.80
CA LYS A 9 -16.98 2.66 -14.91
C LYS A 9 -15.56 2.19 -14.53
N LEU A 10 -15.38 1.59 -13.35
CA LEU A 10 -14.14 1.01 -12.89
C LEU A 10 -14.08 -0.46 -13.33
N THR A 11 -13.41 -0.70 -14.45
CA THR A 11 -13.03 -2.06 -14.84
C THR A 11 -11.86 -2.50 -13.98
N LEU A 12 -12.14 -3.13 -12.85
CA LEU A 12 -11.12 -3.76 -12.00
C LEU A 12 -10.78 -5.14 -12.60
N ALA A 13 -9.70 -5.21 -13.37
CA ALA A 13 -9.18 -6.50 -13.84
C ALA A 13 -8.74 -7.36 -12.64
N ALA A 14 -9.14 -8.62 -12.62
CA ALA A 14 -8.89 -9.53 -11.50
C ALA A 14 -7.39 -9.70 -11.24
N GLU A 15 -6.59 -9.73 -12.32
CA GLU A 15 -5.13 -9.83 -12.28
C GLU A 15 -4.52 -8.62 -11.57
N THR A 16 -4.97 -7.41 -11.91
CA THR A 16 -4.53 -6.16 -11.28
C THR A 16 -4.89 -6.13 -9.80
N VAL A 17 -6.13 -6.52 -9.45
CA VAL A 17 -6.57 -6.58 -8.04
C VAL A 17 -5.73 -7.58 -7.25
N CYS A 18 -5.43 -8.75 -7.82
CA CYS A 18 -4.56 -9.73 -7.18
C CYS A 18 -3.12 -9.23 -7.01
N ALA A 19 -2.59 -8.50 -7.99
CA ALA A 19 -1.26 -7.89 -7.91
C ALA A 19 -1.21 -6.82 -6.81
N ASP A 20 -2.19 -5.92 -6.78
CA ASP A 20 -2.32 -4.86 -5.76
C ASP A 20 -2.44 -5.46 -4.35
N TYR A 21 -3.24 -6.51 -4.20
CA TYR A 21 -3.38 -7.22 -2.94
C TYR A 21 -2.05 -7.82 -2.48
N ARG A 22 -1.30 -8.49 -3.38
CA ARG A 22 0.01 -9.08 -3.03
C ARG A 22 1.01 -8.01 -2.60
N LEU A 23 1.02 -6.87 -3.27
CA LEU A 23 1.89 -5.75 -2.91
C LEU A 23 1.49 -5.14 -1.55
N ALA A 24 0.21 -4.85 -1.33
CA ALA A 24 -0.30 -4.35 -0.04
C ALA A 24 0.03 -5.32 1.11
N TYR A 25 -0.21 -6.62 0.89
CA TYR A 25 0.07 -7.66 1.87
C TYR A 25 1.57 -7.73 2.20
N SER A 26 2.43 -7.67 1.19
CA SER A 26 3.89 -7.70 1.38
C SER A 26 4.37 -6.48 2.15
N SER A 27 3.86 -5.28 1.83
CA SER A 27 4.15 -4.04 2.56
C SER A 27 3.73 -4.13 4.04
N ARG A 28 2.53 -4.67 4.31
CA ARG A 28 2.05 -4.93 5.68
C ARG A 28 2.94 -5.93 6.42
N ARG A 29 3.35 -7.02 5.75
CA ARG A 29 4.21 -8.05 6.34
C ARG A 29 5.58 -7.48 6.71
N ALA A 30 6.18 -6.69 5.84
CA ALA A 30 7.44 -6.00 6.12
C ALA A 30 7.32 -5.08 7.35
N SER A 31 6.23 -4.32 7.42
CA SER A 31 5.96 -3.42 8.55
C SER A 31 5.77 -4.16 9.89
N ILE A 32 5.07 -5.30 9.89
CA ILE A 32 4.92 -6.16 11.07
C ILE A 32 6.27 -6.71 11.54
N ILE A 33 7.08 -7.22 10.61
CA ILE A 33 8.41 -7.79 10.92
C ILE A 33 9.31 -6.69 11.46
N GLY A 34 9.41 -5.55 10.76
CA GLY A 34 10.26 -4.44 11.18
C GLY A 34 9.88 -3.92 12.57
N ARG A 35 8.58 -3.77 12.88
CA ARG A 35 8.13 -3.39 14.22
C ARG A 35 8.55 -4.41 15.27
N ALA A 36 8.43 -5.70 14.98
CA ALA A 36 8.84 -6.75 15.90
C ALA A 36 10.35 -6.70 16.18
N GLU A 37 11.18 -6.46 15.15
CA GLU A 37 12.63 -6.37 15.29
C GLU A 37 13.07 -5.15 16.12
N VAL A 38 12.41 -4.00 15.93
CA VAL A 38 12.64 -2.81 16.77
C VAL A 38 12.26 -3.10 18.23
N LEU A 39 11.10 -3.71 18.48
CA LEU A 39 10.64 -4.02 19.84
C LEU A 39 11.50 -5.08 20.54
N ARG A 40 12.18 -5.95 19.78
CA ARG A 40 13.14 -6.92 20.29
C ARG A 40 14.52 -6.32 20.61
N GLY A 41 14.76 -5.06 20.23
CA GLY A 41 16.07 -4.40 20.39
C GLY A 41 17.08 -4.73 19.28
N ASN A 42 16.65 -5.40 18.19
CA ASN A 42 17.53 -5.73 17.07
C ASN A 42 17.77 -4.53 16.13
N ALA A 43 16.99 -3.45 16.28
CA ALA A 43 17.17 -2.19 15.60
C ALA A 43 16.90 -1.02 16.55
N THR A 44 17.62 0.09 16.38
CA THR A 44 17.52 1.27 17.24
C THR A 44 16.30 2.14 16.93
N PHE A 45 15.76 2.04 15.71
CA PHE A 45 14.63 2.85 15.25
C PHE A 45 13.90 2.19 14.08
N GLY A 46 12.59 2.43 13.96
CA GLY A 46 11.83 2.05 12.78
C GLY A 46 10.47 2.73 12.70
N ILE A 47 10.16 3.29 11.53
CA ILE A 47 8.85 3.83 11.18
C ILE A 47 8.31 3.01 10.01
N PHE A 48 7.08 2.51 10.16
CA PHE A 48 6.47 1.60 9.20
C PHE A 48 5.12 2.13 8.68
N GLY A 49 4.78 1.79 7.44
CA GLY A 49 3.63 2.30 6.69
C GLY A 49 2.29 1.65 7.03
N ASP A 50 2.18 0.88 8.12
CA ASP A 50 0.99 0.09 8.44
C ASP A 50 -0.32 0.89 8.35
N GLY A 51 -1.26 0.38 7.57
CA GLY A 51 -2.60 0.95 7.41
C GLY A 51 -2.74 1.96 6.27
N LYS A 52 -1.66 2.27 5.55
CA LYS A 52 -1.66 3.20 4.42
C LYS A 52 -1.51 2.51 3.06
N GLU A 53 -1.45 1.18 3.03
CA GLU A 53 -1.06 0.41 1.84
C GLU A 53 -1.99 0.67 0.65
N VAL A 54 -3.31 0.55 0.86
CA VAL A 54 -4.32 0.74 -0.19
C VAL A 54 -4.35 2.19 -0.71
N ALA A 55 -4.24 3.17 0.19
CA ALA A 55 -4.22 4.58 -0.21
C ALA A 55 -2.97 4.91 -1.05
N GLN A 56 -1.83 4.32 -0.71
CA GLN A 56 -0.59 4.50 -1.45
C GLN A 56 -0.60 3.79 -2.80
N LEU A 57 -1.20 2.60 -2.92
CA LEU A 57 -1.44 1.94 -4.21
C LEU A 57 -2.34 2.79 -5.12
N ALA A 58 -3.43 3.33 -4.56
CA ALA A 58 -4.32 4.21 -5.30
C ALA A 58 -3.60 5.48 -5.78
N MET A 59 -2.78 6.08 -4.91
CA MET A 59 -1.96 7.23 -5.26
C MET A 59 -0.94 6.89 -6.36
N ALA A 60 -0.25 5.75 -6.26
CA ALA A 60 0.75 5.31 -7.26
C ALA A 60 0.14 5.14 -8.66
N LYS A 61 -1.08 4.60 -8.74
CA LYS A 61 -1.82 4.46 -10.01
C LYS A 61 -2.32 5.79 -10.58
N ALA A 62 -2.57 6.78 -9.72
CA ALA A 62 -3.06 8.09 -10.12
C ALA A 62 -1.93 9.07 -10.47
N PHE A 63 -0.72 8.84 -9.97
CA PHE A 63 0.44 9.71 -10.14
C PHE A 63 0.92 9.74 -11.60
N ARG A 64 1.22 10.94 -12.11
CA ARG A 64 1.59 11.18 -13.52
C ARG A 64 2.91 11.94 -13.64
N PRO A 65 3.58 11.90 -14.80
CA PRO A 65 4.74 12.75 -15.06
C PRO A 65 4.42 14.23 -14.82
N GLY A 66 5.21 14.88 -13.97
CA GLY A 66 5.02 16.27 -13.57
C GLY A 66 4.24 16.47 -12.26
N ASP A 67 3.63 15.42 -11.71
CA ASP A 67 3.08 15.47 -10.35
C ASP A 67 4.22 15.52 -9.32
N TRP A 68 4.01 16.29 -8.24
CA TRP A 68 4.96 16.42 -7.15
C TRP A 68 4.34 15.93 -5.85
N ARG A 69 5.14 15.24 -5.04
CA ARG A 69 4.74 14.72 -3.73
C ARG A 69 5.76 15.12 -2.68
N ALA A 70 5.31 15.78 -1.63
CA ALA A 70 6.06 15.89 -0.38
C ALA A 70 5.78 14.66 0.50
N GLY A 71 6.63 13.64 0.39
CA GLY A 71 6.50 12.39 1.16
C GLY A 71 7.10 12.48 2.57
N TYR A 72 6.85 11.45 3.38
CA TYR A 72 7.46 11.25 4.70
C TYR A 72 7.76 9.77 4.97
N TYR A 73 8.30 9.43 6.14
CA TYR A 73 8.84 8.09 6.46
C TYR A 73 7.85 6.90 6.42
N ARG A 74 6.58 7.12 6.07
CA ARG A 74 5.50 6.10 6.07
C ARG A 74 4.99 5.76 4.68
N ASP A 75 5.78 6.03 3.65
CA ASP A 75 5.35 6.01 2.24
C ASP A 75 5.87 4.82 1.43
N GLN A 76 6.24 3.75 2.14
CA GLN A 76 6.94 2.60 1.57
C GLN A 76 6.16 1.92 0.44
N THR A 77 4.83 1.78 0.56
CA THR A 77 4.00 1.10 -0.46
C THR A 77 3.87 1.89 -1.75
N PHE A 78 4.15 3.19 -1.73
CA PHE A 78 4.16 4.00 -2.94
C PHE A 78 5.50 3.95 -3.67
N MET A 79 6.59 3.61 -2.96
CA MET A 79 7.93 3.55 -3.53
C MET A 79 8.22 2.23 -4.26
N TRP A 80 7.41 1.19 -4.03
CA TRP A 80 7.53 -0.14 -4.62
C TRP A 80 6.28 -0.50 -5.40
#